data_AF-A0AAU0V245-F1
#
_entry.id   AF-A0AAU0V245-F1
#
_cell.length_a   1.000
_cell.length_b   1.000
_cell.length_c   1.000
_cell.angle_alpha   90.00
_cell.angle_beta   90.00
_cell.angle_gamma   90.00
#
_symmetry.space_group_name_H-M   'P 1'
#
loop_
_entity.id
_entity.type
_entity.pdbx_description
1 polymer ?
#
loop_
_entity_poly.entity_id
_entity_poly.type
_entity_poly.pdbx_seq_one_letter_code
_entity_poly.pdbx_strand_id
1 'polypeptide(L)'
;MQTRKQSRRPRRGFLRIRISAGAGVLALVLAGCGSDDGSADDQGGKAGRSASVERALALMDDEQSADAGISLDVDVLDNDSLTLENGDRAALLDTYDPAELALSIDTEPGHGSASVSGTTVTYTAREGYAGEDELTYKVLVKGTEVPAATAVVRITVSAGTAEPTPASASNASDSDPKATDPATDAAPAYYENCDAARAAGAAPVEEGDPGYAPHLDRDGDGVGCEPWGESASSSDEGGSGSRSGSGSGSRTSGEGGGGSTSYANCTAVRNAGAAPIRTGDPGYGRHLDRDGDGVGCE
;
A
#
# COMPACT_ATOMS: atom_id res chain seq x y z
N MET A 1 22.06 42.45 6.57
CA MET A 1 20.97 42.78 5.60
C MET A 1 19.90 41.72 5.73
N GLN A 2 18.64 42.16 5.71
CA GLN A 2 17.46 41.50 6.27
C GLN A 2 16.99 40.24 5.54
N THR A 3 16.54 39.26 6.33
CA THR A 3 15.74 38.10 5.95
C THR A 3 14.35 38.53 5.47
N ARG A 4 13.96 38.16 4.25
CA ARG A 4 12.60 38.38 3.72
C ARG A 4 11.76 37.12 3.92
N LYS A 5 10.89 37.17 4.94
CA LYS A 5 9.79 36.24 5.20
C LYS A 5 8.71 36.44 4.12
N GLN A 6 8.45 35.43 3.29
CA GLN A 6 7.35 35.47 2.32
C GLN A 6 6.01 35.25 3.05
N SER A 7 5.17 36.30 3.07
CA SER A 7 3.80 36.26 3.58
C SER A 7 2.88 35.70 2.49
N ARG A 8 2.38 34.48 2.67
CA ARG A 8 1.29 33.92 1.86
C ARG A 8 -0.05 34.29 2.51
N ARG A 9 -0.84 35.14 1.85
CA ARG A 9 -2.22 35.47 2.24
C ARG A 9 -3.18 34.38 1.72
N PRO A 10 -4.16 33.90 2.50
CA PRO A 10 -5.20 33.04 1.98
C PRO A 10 -6.23 33.84 1.17
N ARG A 11 -6.54 33.34 -0.03
CA ARG A 11 -7.59 33.87 -0.91
C ARG A 11 -8.95 33.41 -0.40
N ARG A 12 -9.79 34.34 0.08
CA ARG A 12 -11.20 34.09 0.43
C ARG A 12 -12.01 33.89 -0.86
N GLY A 13 -12.30 32.64 -1.20
CA GLY A 13 -13.32 32.28 -2.19
C GLY A 13 -14.67 32.10 -1.49
N PHE A 14 -15.58 33.07 -1.65
CA PHE A 14 -16.99 32.90 -1.29
C PHE A 14 -17.68 32.12 -2.42
N LEU A 15 -18.11 30.89 -2.15
CA LEU A 15 -19.06 30.21 -3.02
C LEU A 15 -20.31 29.79 -2.22
N ARG A 16 -21.45 30.25 -2.74
CA ARG A 16 -22.76 30.30 -2.12
C ARG A 16 -23.42 28.92 -2.19
N ILE A 17 -23.61 28.25 -1.05
CA ILE A 17 -24.45 27.06 -0.96
C ILE A 17 -25.92 27.50 -0.86
N ARG A 18 -26.74 27.07 -1.82
CA ARG A 18 -28.19 27.21 -1.77
C ARG A 18 -28.74 26.10 -0.88
N ILE A 19 -29.28 26.48 0.27
CA ILE A 19 -29.98 25.55 1.18
C ILE A 19 -31.42 25.37 0.66
N SER A 20 -31.73 24.15 0.25
CA SER A 20 -33.08 23.68 -0.06
C SER A 20 -33.85 23.53 1.26
N ALA A 21 -34.86 24.37 1.48
CA ALA A 21 -35.73 24.32 2.65
C ALA A 21 -36.62 23.06 2.61
N GLY A 22 -36.34 22.09 3.49
CA GLY A 22 -37.26 21.03 3.87
C GLY A 22 -38.01 21.44 5.12
N ALA A 23 -39.33 21.57 5.01
CA ALA A 23 -40.23 22.08 6.03
C ALA A 23 -40.27 21.19 7.28
N GLY A 24 -39.86 21.74 8.43
CA GLY A 24 -40.16 21.24 9.76
C GLY A 24 -40.99 22.27 10.50
N VAL A 25 -42.30 22.03 10.63
CA VAL A 25 -43.24 22.84 11.39
C VAL A 25 -42.85 22.78 12.86
N LEU A 26 -42.40 23.89 13.45
CA LEU A 26 -42.32 24.04 14.90
C LEU A 26 -43.14 25.26 15.33
N ALA A 27 -44.12 24.97 16.19
CA ALA A 27 -45.19 25.86 16.59
C ALA A 27 -44.68 27.15 17.24
N LEU A 28 -45.10 28.27 16.64
CA LEU A 28 -44.92 29.63 17.12
C LEU A 28 -45.92 29.90 18.27
N VAL A 29 -45.44 29.94 19.51
CA VAL A 29 -46.21 30.53 20.62
C VAL A 29 -45.77 31.98 20.77
N LEU A 30 -46.65 32.89 20.37
CA LEU A 30 -46.51 34.33 20.56
C LEU A 30 -47.00 34.74 21.95
N ALA A 31 -46.07 35.25 22.76
CA ALA A 31 -46.31 36.19 23.85
C ALA A 31 -44.99 36.98 23.99
N GLY A 32 -44.89 38.30 24.06
CA GLY A 32 -45.78 39.45 24.04
C GLY A 32 -44.84 40.67 24.10
N CYS A 33 -45.28 41.84 23.62
CA CYS A 33 -44.50 43.08 23.57
C CYS A 33 -44.02 43.59 24.94
N GLY A 34 -42.86 44.26 24.96
CA GLY A 34 -42.40 45.12 26.06
C GLY A 34 -41.08 45.80 25.70
N SER A 35 -41.16 47.07 25.28
CA SER A 35 -40.03 47.98 25.10
C SER A 35 -39.77 48.71 26.40
N ASP A 36 -38.56 48.64 26.97
CA ASP A 36 -38.15 49.54 28.07
C ASP A 36 -36.64 49.78 28.01
N ASP A 37 -36.29 51.04 27.74
CA ASP A 37 -34.94 51.61 27.77
C ASP A 37 -34.62 51.98 29.23
N GLY A 38 -33.55 51.44 29.82
CA GLY A 38 -33.26 51.70 31.24
C GLY A 38 -31.85 51.33 31.67
N SER A 39 -31.11 52.36 32.06
CA SER A 39 -29.73 52.36 32.54
C SER A 39 -29.61 51.88 34.01
N ALA A 40 -28.43 51.33 34.32
CA ALA A 40 -27.71 51.41 35.58
C ALA A 40 -28.18 50.65 36.85
N ASP A 41 -27.22 49.85 37.35
CA ASP A 41 -26.81 49.58 38.73
C ASP A 41 -27.61 48.64 39.67
N ASP A 42 -26.79 47.88 40.40
CA ASP A 42 -26.97 47.35 41.75
C ASP A 42 -27.41 45.88 41.95
N GLN A 43 -26.37 45.08 42.27
CA GLN A 43 -26.29 44.01 43.27
C GLN A 43 -27.33 42.88 43.33
N GLY A 44 -26.77 41.66 43.36
CA GLY A 44 -27.16 40.68 44.38
C GLY A 44 -28.00 39.51 43.91
N GLY A 45 -27.31 38.44 43.48
CA GLY A 45 -27.75 37.07 43.72
C GLY A 45 -28.62 36.44 42.65
N LYS A 46 -27.99 35.60 41.82
CA LYS A 46 -28.17 34.14 41.93
C LYS A 46 -26.86 33.48 41.53
N ALA A 47 -26.22 32.83 42.50
CA ALA A 47 -25.39 31.68 42.20
C ALA A 47 -26.34 30.63 41.59
N GLY A 48 -26.58 30.74 40.28
CA GLY A 48 -26.88 29.57 39.50
C GLY A 48 -25.73 28.63 39.78
N ARG A 49 -26.03 27.43 40.30
CA ARG A 49 -25.06 26.35 40.35
C ARG A 49 -24.34 26.37 38.99
N SER A 50 -23.07 26.78 38.98
CA SER A 50 -22.20 26.42 37.87
C SER A 50 -22.36 24.92 37.77
N ALA A 51 -23.03 24.44 36.72
CA ALA A 51 -22.83 23.07 36.31
C ALA A 51 -21.32 22.99 36.11
N SER A 52 -20.62 22.31 37.01
CA SER A 52 -19.20 22.02 36.82
C SER A 52 -19.13 21.37 35.45
N VAL A 53 -18.51 22.02 34.48
CA VAL A 53 -18.36 21.41 33.16
C VAL A 53 -17.42 20.24 33.38
N GLU A 54 -17.92 19.01 33.23
CA GLU A 54 -17.06 17.83 33.38
C GLU A 54 -16.14 17.75 32.17
N ARG A 55 -14.88 17.38 32.39
CA ARG A 55 -13.91 17.20 31.30
C ARG A 55 -14.41 16.11 30.37
N ALA A 56 -14.39 16.36 29.07
CA ALA A 56 -14.89 15.42 28.08
C ALA A 56 -14.05 15.46 26.81
N LEU A 57 -13.68 14.27 26.31
CA LEU A 57 -13.07 14.10 25.00
C LEU A 57 -14.08 14.51 23.91
N ALA A 58 -13.61 15.29 22.96
CA ALA A 58 -14.35 15.72 21.78
C ALA A 58 -13.55 15.31 20.55
N LEU A 59 -13.61 14.02 20.24
CA LEU A 59 -12.96 13.42 19.09
C LEU A 59 -13.70 13.84 17.81
N MET A 60 -12.96 14.00 16.72
CA MET A 60 -13.47 14.31 15.39
C MET A 60 -13.25 13.12 14.46
N ASP A 61 -14.16 12.97 13.50
CA ASP A 61 -14.00 11.96 12.46
C ASP A 61 -12.89 12.36 11.49
N ASP A 62 -12.17 11.36 11.01
CA ASP A 62 -11.07 11.51 10.06
C ASP A 62 -11.43 10.98 8.69
N GLU A 63 -10.86 11.59 7.66
CA GLU A 63 -10.99 11.13 6.28
C GLU A 63 -9.60 10.98 5.66
N GLN A 64 -9.36 9.83 5.05
CA GLN A 64 -8.12 9.58 4.31
C GLN A 64 -8.31 8.84 3.00
N SER A 65 -7.26 8.88 2.19
CA SER A 65 -7.16 8.08 0.96
C SER A 65 -5.97 7.15 1.04
N ALA A 66 -6.16 5.91 0.62
CA ALA A 66 -5.12 4.88 0.58
C ALA A 66 -5.10 4.20 -0.79
N ASP A 67 -3.94 3.69 -1.19
CA ASP A 67 -3.80 2.82 -2.35
C ASP A 67 -3.89 1.35 -1.91
N ALA A 68 -4.60 0.52 -2.68
CA ALA A 68 -4.73 -0.90 -2.39
C ALA A 68 -3.35 -1.58 -2.21
N GLY A 69 -3.19 -2.34 -1.13
CA GLY A 69 -1.93 -3.04 -0.82
C GLY A 69 -0.82 -2.17 -0.20
N ILE A 70 -1.03 -0.86 -0.03
CA ILE A 70 -0.09 0.05 0.62
C ILE A 70 -0.57 0.36 2.04
N SER A 71 0.35 0.30 3.00
CA SER A 71 0.07 0.75 4.37
C SER A 71 0.09 2.27 4.47
N LEU A 72 -0.91 2.82 5.17
CA LEU A 72 -1.10 4.23 5.48
C LEU A 72 -1.06 4.42 6.99
N ASP A 73 -0.20 5.33 7.45
CA ASP A 73 -0.23 5.82 8.82
C ASP A 73 -1.20 7.01 8.91
N VAL A 74 -2.13 6.93 9.85
CA VAL A 74 -3.19 7.91 10.09
C VAL A 74 -3.01 8.52 11.48
N ASP A 75 -2.77 9.83 11.51
CA ASP A 75 -2.67 10.63 12.73
C ASP A 75 -4.05 11.11 13.19
N VAL A 76 -4.84 10.18 13.72
CA VAL A 76 -6.26 10.39 14.08
C VAL A 76 -6.52 11.42 15.18
N LEU A 77 -5.48 11.84 15.93
CA LEU A 77 -5.63 12.73 17.08
C LEU A 77 -5.31 14.21 16.78
N ASP A 78 -4.91 14.54 15.56
CA ASP A 78 -4.44 15.89 15.19
C ASP A 78 -5.54 16.95 15.20
N ASN A 79 -6.77 16.57 14.88
CA ASN A 79 -7.97 17.41 14.89
C ASN A 79 -8.80 17.27 16.19
N ASP A 80 -8.35 16.45 17.13
CA ASP A 80 -9.07 16.13 18.34
C ASP A 80 -8.86 17.14 19.47
N SER A 81 -9.87 17.22 20.33
CA SER A 81 -9.85 18.17 21.43
C SER A 81 -10.47 17.63 22.70
N LEU A 82 -10.24 18.36 23.79
CA LEU A 82 -10.79 18.12 25.10
C LEU A 82 -11.54 19.38 25.56
N THR A 83 -12.72 19.19 26.15
CA THR A 83 -13.40 20.23 26.91
C THR A 83 -12.84 20.25 28.32
N LEU A 84 -12.38 21.41 28.79
CA LEU A 84 -11.83 21.63 30.12
C LEU A 84 -12.93 21.97 31.14
N GLU A 85 -12.59 21.95 32.43
CA GLU A 85 -13.54 22.23 33.52
C GLU A 85 -14.10 23.66 33.51
N ASN A 86 -13.34 24.59 32.91
CA ASN A 86 -13.77 25.97 32.70
C ASN A 86 -14.65 26.15 31.45
N GLY A 87 -14.91 25.06 30.71
CA GLY A 87 -15.68 25.05 29.47
C GLY A 87 -14.88 25.36 28.20
N ASP A 88 -13.59 25.65 28.30
CA ASP A 88 -12.76 25.93 27.13
C ASP A 88 -12.42 24.64 26.36
N ARG A 89 -12.13 24.78 25.06
CA ARG A 89 -11.61 23.68 24.23
C ARG A 89 -10.10 23.80 24.09
N ALA A 90 -9.39 22.70 24.27
CA ALA A 90 -7.96 22.58 24.03
C ALA A 90 -7.67 21.41 23.09
N ALA A 91 -6.62 21.50 22.27
CA ALA A 91 -6.18 20.37 21.44
C ALA A 91 -5.70 19.23 22.34
N LEU A 92 -6.03 17.99 21.95
CA LEU A 92 -5.78 16.83 22.80
C LEU A 92 -4.28 16.60 23.02
N LEU A 93 -3.50 16.65 21.94
CA LEU A 93 -2.04 16.46 21.96
C LEU A 93 -1.24 17.64 22.55
N ASP A 94 -1.86 18.81 22.72
CA ASP A 94 -1.25 19.94 23.46
C ASP A 94 -1.48 19.80 24.97
N THR A 95 -2.52 19.05 25.37
CA THR A 95 -2.97 18.95 26.77
C THR A 95 -2.39 17.72 27.47
N TYR A 96 -2.23 16.62 26.75
CA TYR A 96 -1.72 15.34 27.28
C TYR A 96 -0.51 14.88 26.49
N ASP A 97 0.43 14.24 27.20
CA ASP A 97 1.51 13.53 26.53
C ASP A 97 0.94 12.30 25.79
N PRO A 98 1.40 11.97 24.57
CA PRO A 98 0.97 10.76 23.85
C PRO A 98 1.05 9.48 24.69
N ALA A 99 2.01 9.37 25.62
CA ALA A 99 2.14 8.22 26.52
C ALA A 99 1.01 8.12 27.56
N GLU A 100 0.33 9.22 27.87
CA GLU A 100 -0.83 9.27 28.78
C GLU A 100 -2.13 8.89 28.06
N LEU A 101 -2.14 8.88 26.73
CA LEU A 101 -3.27 8.45 25.93
C LEU A 101 -3.20 6.94 25.67
N ALA A 102 -4.37 6.30 25.66
CA ALA A 102 -4.55 4.93 25.21
C ALA A 102 -5.50 4.96 24.00
N LEU A 103 -4.93 4.76 22.82
CA LEU A 103 -5.64 4.59 21.56
C LEU A 103 -5.83 3.08 21.29
N SER A 104 -7.01 2.71 20.81
CA SER A 104 -7.37 1.34 20.45
C SER A 104 -8.40 1.31 19.33
N ILE A 105 -8.43 0.22 18.55
CA ILE A 105 -9.50 -0.01 17.55
C ILE A 105 -10.70 -0.62 18.26
N ASP A 106 -11.86 0.01 18.13
CA ASP A 106 -13.14 -0.47 18.66
C ASP A 106 -13.88 -1.34 17.64
N THR A 107 -13.83 -0.93 16.36
CA THR A 107 -14.38 -1.70 15.23
C THR A 107 -13.36 -1.73 14.10
N GLU A 108 -12.96 -2.94 13.70
CA GLU A 108 -12.03 -3.18 12.59
C GLU A 108 -12.63 -2.79 11.23
N PRO A 109 -11.79 -2.38 10.26
CA PRO A 109 -12.21 -2.15 8.89
C PRO A 109 -12.74 -3.41 8.19
N GLY A 110 -13.64 -3.24 7.22
CA GLY A 110 -14.26 -4.35 6.48
C GLY A 110 -13.43 -4.86 5.30
N HIS A 111 -12.57 -4.00 4.73
CA HIS A 111 -11.82 -4.27 3.50
C HIS A 111 -10.31 -4.02 3.66
N GLY A 112 -9.83 -4.10 4.89
CA GLY A 112 -8.42 -3.97 5.24
C GLY A 112 -8.12 -4.53 6.62
N SER A 113 -7.03 -4.08 7.21
CA SER A 113 -6.66 -4.33 8.61
C SER A 113 -6.12 -3.06 9.23
N ALA A 114 -6.39 -2.84 10.51
CA ALA A 114 -5.85 -1.72 11.27
C ALA A 114 -5.03 -2.19 12.46
N SER A 115 -4.02 -1.42 12.82
CA SER A 115 -3.23 -1.64 14.03
C SER A 115 -2.84 -0.31 14.65
N VAL A 116 -2.62 -0.29 15.96
CA VAL A 116 -2.25 0.93 16.69
C VAL A 116 -0.83 0.80 17.21
N SER A 117 -0.02 1.83 16.96
CA SER A 117 1.31 2.00 17.55
C SER A 117 1.40 3.38 18.20
N GLY A 118 1.29 3.43 19.53
CA GLY A 118 1.23 4.69 20.27
C GLY A 118 -0.08 5.43 19.99
N THR A 119 0.02 6.58 19.30
CA THR A 119 -1.12 7.42 18.89
C THR A 119 -1.39 7.38 17.38
N THR A 120 -0.64 6.57 16.63
CA THR A 120 -0.81 6.44 15.18
C THR A 120 -1.55 5.15 14.86
N VAL A 121 -2.51 5.23 13.94
CA VAL A 121 -3.21 4.06 13.38
C VAL A 121 -2.56 3.71 12.04
N THR A 122 -1.99 2.51 11.92
CA THR A 122 -1.54 1.98 10.63
C THR A 122 -2.65 1.16 10.01
N TYR A 123 -3.15 1.59 8.86
CA TYR A 123 -4.16 0.91 8.06
C TYR A 123 -3.54 0.31 6.81
N THR A 124 -3.93 -0.91 6.45
CA THR A 124 -3.54 -1.56 5.19
C THR A 124 -4.79 -2.06 4.49
N ALA A 125 -5.05 -1.52 3.30
CA ALA A 125 -6.16 -1.98 2.46
C ALA A 125 -5.88 -3.38 1.90
N ARG A 126 -6.91 -4.22 1.79
CA ARG A 126 -6.83 -5.51 1.09
C ARG A 126 -6.39 -5.28 -0.35
N GLU A 127 -5.46 -6.10 -0.83
CA GLU A 127 -5.03 -6.04 -2.22
C GLU A 127 -6.21 -6.20 -3.19
N GLY A 128 -6.19 -5.43 -4.28
CA GLY A 128 -7.25 -5.42 -5.29
C GLY A 128 -8.58 -4.79 -4.86
N TYR A 129 -8.73 -4.36 -3.61
CA TYR A 129 -9.92 -3.64 -3.16
C TYR A 129 -9.88 -2.17 -3.60
N ALA A 130 -11.04 -1.66 -4.04
CA ALA A 130 -11.25 -0.24 -4.29
C ALA A 130 -12.67 0.13 -3.84
N GLY A 131 -12.81 1.22 -3.10
CA GLY A 131 -14.05 1.60 -2.46
C GLY A 131 -13.84 2.22 -1.09
N GLU A 132 -14.93 2.44 -0.37
CA GLU A 132 -14.90 3.01 0.97
C GLU A 132 -14.70 1.92 2.03
N ASP A 133 -13.78 2.17 2.95
CA ASP A 133 -13.61 1.40 4.17
C ASP A 133 -13.79 2.31 5.39
N GLU A 134 -14.15 1.71 6.53
CA GLU A 134 -14.44 2.46 7.75
C GLU A 134 -13.98 1.68 8.97
N LEU A 135 -13.29 2.34 9.88
CA LEU A 135 -12.97 1.81 11.21
C LEU A 135 -13.41 2.80 12.29
N THR A 136 -13.64 2.31 13.50
CA THR A 136 -13.91 3.15 14.66
C THR A 136 -12.80 2.98 15.68
N TYR A 137 -12.21 4.08 16.13
CA TYR A 137 -11.20 4.08 17.18
C TYR A 137 -11.77 4.60 18.49
N LYS A 138 -11.07 4.27 19.59
CA LYS A 138 -11.41 4.68 20.94
C LYS A 138 -10.20 5.26 21.65
N VAL A 139 -10.41 6.39 22.32
CA VAL A 139 -9.39 7.06 23.13
C VAL A 139 -9.79 7.08 24.60
N LEU A 140 -8.84 6.73 25.45
CA LEU A 140 -8.91 6.86 26.90
C LEU A 140 -7.71 7.68 27.40
N VAL A 141 -7.93 8.56 28.36
CA VAL A 141 -6.86 9.26 29.08
C VAL A 141 -6.52 8.48 30.35
N LYS A 142 -5.31 7.92 30.43
CA LYS A 142 -4.86 7.08 31.55
C LYS A 142 -4.82 7.89 32.85
N GLY A 143 -5.26 7.27 33.94
CA GLY A 143 -5.18 7.86 35.28
C GLY A 143 -6.12 9.04 35.54
N THR A 144 -7.11 9.26 34.66
CA THR A 144 -8.14 10.30 34.84
C THR A 144 -9.54 9.71 34.83
N GLU A 145 -10.52 10.50 35.27
CA GLU A 145 -11.95 10.15 35.21
C GLU A 145 -12.63 10.67 33.93
N VAL A 146 -11.85 11.19 32.97
CA VAL A 146 -12.41 11.63 31.68
C VAL A 146 -12.99 10.41 30.96
N PRO A 147 -14.29 10.41 30.61
CA PRO A 147 -14.90 9.26 29.95
C PRO A 147 -14.26 9.03 28.58
N ALA A 148 -14.03 7.77 28.22
CA ALA A 148 -13.54 7.41 26.91
C ALA A 148 -14.52 7.86 25.81
N ALA A 149 -13.98 8.20 24.65
CA ALA A 149 -14.74 8.60 23.47
C ALA A 149 -14.32 7.79 22.25
N THR A 150 -15.18 7.77 21.24
CA THR A 150 -14.97 7.08 19.96
C THR A 150 -15.21 8.04 18.79
N ALA A 151 -14.46 7.84 17.70
CA ALA A 151 -14.67 8.53 16.43
C ALA A 151 -14.35 7.60 15.26
N VAL A 152 -14.76 8.01 14.06
CA VAL A 152 -14.71 7.19 12.85
C VAL A 152 -13.59 7.67 11.93
N VAL A 153 -12.84 6.72 11.35
CA VAL A 153 -11.96 7.00 10.22
C VAL A 153 -12.61 6.44 8.96
N ARG A 154 -12.84 7.30 7.97
CA ARG A 154 -13.32 6.94 6.63
C ARG A 154 -12.13 6.88 5.69
N ILE A 155 -11.95 5.76 5.01
CA ILE A 155 -10.85 5.56 4.07
C ILE A 155 -11.40 5.29 2.68
N THR A 156 -11.12 6.19 1.74
CA THR A 156 -11.36 5.93 0.32
C THR A 156 -10.14 5.20 -0.26
N VAL A 157 -10.31 3.91 -0.55
CA VAL A 157 -9.28 3.08 -1.17
C VAL A 157 -9.36 3.21 -2.69
N SER A 158 -8.29 3.71 -3.29
CA SER A 158 -8.10 3.66 -4.72
C SER A 158 -7.52 2.30 -5.10
N ALA A 159 -8.00 1.73 -6.21
CA ALA A 159 -7.29 0.61 -6.83
C ALA A 159 -5.85 1.07 -7.05
N GLY A 160 -4.89 0.37 -6.42
CA GLY A 160 -3.49 0.64 -6.66
C GLY A 160 -3.31 0.73 -8.17
N THR A 161 -2.80 1.86 -8.65
CA THR A 161 -2.43 1.94 -10.05
C THR A 161 -1.34 0.90 -10.18
N ALA A 162 -1.67 -0.27 -10.72
CA ALA A 162 -0.67 -1.08 -11.37
C ALA A 162 -0.02 -0.09 -12.33
N GLU A 163 1.20 0.36 -12.01
CA GLU A 163 2.08 0.88 -13.04
C GLU A 163 1.92 -0.12 -14.17
N PRO A 164 1.50 0.32 -15.38
CA PRO A 164 1.20 -0.61 -16.45
C PRO A 164 2.43 -1.48 -16.54
N THR A 165 2.28 -2.73 -16.11
CA THR A 165 3.21 -3.77 -16.50
C THR A 165 3.18 -3.60 -18.01
N PRO A 166 4.30 -3.25 -18.67
CA PRO A 166 4.29 -3.13 -20.11
C PRO A 166 3.62 -4.39 -20.60
N ALA A 167 2.49 -4.23 -21.31
CA ALA A 167 1.74 -5.35 -21.84
C ALA A 167 2.76 -6.19 -22.59
N SER A 168 3.18 -7.31 -22.00
CA SER A 168 4.16 -8.18 -22.62
C SER A 168 3.38 -8.87 -23.73
N ALA A 169 3.37 -8.22 -24.89
CA ALA A 169 3.22 -8.92 -26.15
C ALA A 169 4.43 -9.87 -26.24
N SER A 170 4.25 -11.09 -25.74
CA SER A 170 5.12 -12.21 -26.00
C SER A 170 4.26 -13.26 -26.69
N ASN A 171 4.12 -13.23 -28.01
CA ASN A 171 5.01 -13.99 -28.89
C ASN A 171 6.24 -14.57 -28.17
N ALA A 172 6.11 -15.88 -27.90
CA ALA A 172 7.12 -16.91 -27.71
C ALA A 172 8.59 -16.49 -27.63
N SER A 173 9.24 -16.79 -26.50
CA SER A 173 10.35 -17.76 -26.41
C SER A 173 11.03 -17.67 -25.03
N ASP A 174 11.19 -18.84 -24.42
CA ASP A 174 12.37 -19.29 -23.66
C ASP A 174 12.66 -18.75 -22.23
N SER A 175 12.72 -19.74 -21.31
CA SER A 175 13.50 -19.80 -20.06
C SER A 175 13.00 -19.06 -18.79
N ASP A 176 12.09 -19.74 -18.08
CA ASP A 176 12.13 -20.18 -16.66
C ASP A 176 12.33 -19.16 -15.49
N PRO A 177 11.31 -19.01 -14.60
CA PRO A 177 11.39 -18.39 -13.27
C PRO A 177 11.19 -19.39 -12.10
N LYS A 178 11.87 -19.19 -10.97
CA LYS A 178 11.63 -19.95 -9.72
C LYS A 178 10.82 -19.16 -8.67
N ALA A 179 9.54 -19.53 -8.57
CA ALA A 179 8.62 -19.71 -7.41
C ALA A 179 8.43 -18.57 -6.36
N THR A 180 7.24 -18.23 -5.85
CA THR A 180 6.14 -19.07 -5.32
C THR A 180 4.80 -18.30 -5.20
N ASP A 181 3.70 -19.06 -5.23
CA ASP A 181 2.27 -18.75 -5.47
C ASP A 181 1.44 -18.36 -4.20
N PRO A 182 0.12 -18.02 -4.31
CA PRO A 182 -0.89 -19.05 -4.02
C PRO A 182 -2.16 -19.05 -4.92
N ALA A 183 -2.63 -20.28 -5.15
CA ALA A 183 -3.76 -20.71 -5.97
C ALA A 183 -5.16 -20.28 -5.49
N THR A 184 -6.18 -20.32 -6.38
CA THR A 184 -7.28 -21.31 -6.35
C THR A 184 -8.29 -21.09 -7.51
N ASP A 185 -8.66 -22.21 -8.17
CA ASP A 185 -10.00 -22.64 -8.64
C ASP A 185 -10.12 -23.05 -10.13
N ALA A 186 -9.86 -24.34 -10.44
CA ALA A 186 -10.50 -25.08 -11.55
C ALA A 186 -10.24 -26.61 -11.43
N ALA A 187 -11.33 -27.38 -11.39
CA ALA A 187 -11.58 -28.84 -11.62
C ALA A 187 -10.41 -29.84 -11.87
N PRO A 188 -10.59 -31.14 -11.52
CA PRO A 188 -9.54 -32.16 -11.70
C PRO A 188 -9.30 -32.45 -13.19
N ALA A 189 -8.17 -31.98 -13.73
CA ALA A 189 -7.73 -32.35 -15.06
C ALA A 189 -7.13 -33.77 -15.03
N TYR A 190 -7.98 -34.79 -15.15
CA TYR A 190 -7.49 -36.16 -15.36
C TYR A 190 -6.88 -36.27 -16.77
N TYR A 191 -5.59 -36.59 -16.85
CA TYR A 191 -4.90 -36.85 -18.11
C TYR A 191 -4.80 -38.36 -18.36
N GLU A 192 -5.29 -38.81 -19.52
CA GLU A 192 -5.23 -40.23 -19.89
C GLU A 192 -3.79 -40.70 -20.11
N ASN A 193 -2.91 -39.82 -20.59
CA ASN A 193 -1.49 -40.11 -20.83
C ASN A 193 -0.65 -38.81 -20.87
N CYS A 194 0.68 -38.98 -20.95
CA CYS A 194 1.62 -37.87 -20.99
C CYS A 194 1.58 -37.03 -22.26
N ASP A 195 1.02 -37.53 -23.35
CA ASP A 195 0.79 -36.72 -24.54
C ASP A 195 -0.36 -35.73 -24.29
N ALA A 196 -1.43 -36.16 -23.62
CA ALA A 196 -2.54 -35.30 -23.22
C ALA A 196 -2.10 -34.27 -22.16
N ALA A 197 -1.30 -34.68 -21.18
CA ALA A 197 -0.76 -33.76 -20.17
C ALA A 197 0.17 -32.70 -20.79
N ARG A 198 1.07 -33.11 -21.69
CA ARG A 198 1.94 -32.18 -22.44
C ARG A 198 1.15 -31.28 -23.40
N ALA A 199 0.16 -31.82 -24.10
CA ALA A 199 -0.70 -31.04 -25.00
C ALA A 199 -1.54 -30.00 -24.24
N ALA A 200 -1.90 -30.30 -22.98
CA ALA A 200 -2.56 -29.37 -22.08
C ALA A 200 -1.59 -28.39 -21.39
N GLY A 201 -0.28 -28.52 -21.61
CA GLY A 201 0.75 -27.69 -20.97
C GLY A 201 0.98 -27.99 -19.49
N ALA A 202 0.51 -29.15 -19.00
CA ALA A 202 0.53 -29.51 -17.59
C ALA A 202 1.76 -30.35 -17.19
N ALA A 203 2.56 -30.82 -18.14
CA ALA A 203 3.74 -31.65 -17.86
C ALA A 203 5.03 -30.80 -17.75
N PRO A 204 5.99 -31.16 -16.85
CA PRO A 204 5.96 -32.29 -15.91
C PRO A 204 4.91 -32.08 -14.81
N VAL A 205 4.25 -33.16 -14.39
CA VAL A 205 3.18 -33.12 -13.36
C VAL A 205 3.72 -33.73 -12.07
N GLU A 206 3.75 -33.03 -10.94
CA GLU A 206 4.35 -33.55 -9.70
C GLU A 206 3.33 -34.21 -8.77
N GLU A 207 3.77 -35.15 -7.92
CA GLU A 207 2.91 -35.82 -6.94
C GLU A 207 2.29 -34.80 -5.97
N GLY A 208 0.97 -34.66 -6.05
CA GLY A 208 0.21 -33.69 -5.26
C GLY A 208 -0.41 -32.57 -6.09
N ASP A 209 0.03 -32.38 -7.34
CA ASP A 209 -0.55 -31.40 -8.26
C ASP A 209 -1.93 -31.83 -8.78
N PRO A 210 -2.84 -30.87 -9.02
CA PRO A 210 -4.13 -31.15 -9.63
C PRO A 210 -3.94 -31.71 -11.05
N GLY A 211 -4.21 -33.00 -11.21
CA GLY A 211 -4.05 -33.73 -12.48
C GLY A 211 -2.91 -34.76 -12.49
N TYR A 212 -2.12 -34.83 -11.41
CA TYR A 212 -1.19 -35.93 -11.19
C TYR A 212 -1.93 -37.25 -11.03
N ALA A 213 -1.39 -38.30 -11.65
CA ALA A 213 -1.81 -39.67 -11.42
C ALA A 213 -0.63 -40.61 -11.62
N PRO A 214 -0.49 -41.69 -10.80
CA PRO A 214 0.67 -42.58 -10.84
C PRO A 214 0.92 -43.25 -12.20
N HIS A 215 -0.08 -43.31 -13.10
CA HIS A 215 0.09 -43.86 -14.45
C HIS A 215 0.83 -42.92 -15.40
N LEU A 216 1.08 -41.68 -15.00
CA LEU A 216 1.83 -40.66 -15.73
C LEU A 216 3.31 -40.63 -15.32
N ASP A 217 3.63 -41.21 -14.17
CA ASP A 217 4.95 -41.32 -13.56
C ASP A 217 5.45 -42.76 -13.71
N ARG A 218 6.24 -42.98 -14.76
CA ARG A 218 6.57 -44.34 -15.22
C ARG A 218 7.60 -45.02 -14.32
N ASP A 219 8.45 -44.24 -13.69
CA ASP A 219 9.55 -44.62 -12.81
C ASP A 219 9.22 -44.45 -11.32
N GLY A 220 8.15 -43.74 -11.00
CA GLY A 220 7.55 -43.67 -9.66
C GLY A 220 8.36 -42.81 -8.71
N ASP A 221 9.02 -41.77 -9.21
CA ASP A 221 9.88 -40.89 -8.43
C ASP A 221 9.15 -39.63 -7.92
N GLY A 222 7.88 -39.49 -8.27
CA GLY A 222 7.03 -38.37 -7.89
C GLY A 222 6.88 -37.32 -8.99
N VAL A 223 7.48 -37.50 -10.18
CA VAL A 223 7.37 -36.57 -11.31
C VAL A 223 6.88 -37.28 -12.57
N GLY A 224 5.65 -37.00 -12.97
CA GLY A 224 5.02 -37.56 -14.16
C GLY A 224 5.36 -36.79 -15.44
N CYS A 225 5.44 -37.52 -16.56
CA CYS A 225 5.55 -36.96 -17.92
C CYS A 225 6.79 -36.10 -18.19
N GLU A 226 7.93 -36.49 -17.62
CA GLU A 226 9.19 -35.80 -17.82
C GLU A 226 9.68 -35.86 -19.29
N PRO A 227 10.32 -34.78 -19.78
CA PRO A 227 10.74 -34.66 -21.18
C PRO A 227 11.95 -35.52 -21.54
N TRP A 228 12.73 -35.97 -20.55
CA TRP A 228 13.90 -36.81 -20.77
C TRP A 228 13.51 -38.28 -20.65
N GLY A 229 12.96 -38.80 -21.74
CA GLY A 229 13.21 -40.21 -22.02
C GLY A 229 14.73 -40.43 -22.00
N GLU A 230 15.16 -41.44 -21.25
CA GLU A 230 16.47 -42.09 -21.25
C GLU A 230 17.63 -41.48 -20.43
N SER A 231 17.61 -41.70 -19.12
CA SER A 231 18.85 -42.15 -18.43
C SER A 231 18.60 -42.91 -17.13
N ALA A 232 17.82 -44.00 -17.23
CA ALA A 232 17.97 -45.11 -16.30
C ALA A 232 18.04 -46.44 -17.07
N SER A 233 19.29 -46.87 -17.25
CA SER A 233 19.75 -48.26 -17.32
C SER A 233 19.87 -48.97 -18.68
N SER A 234 21.13 -49.34 -18.93
CA SER A 234 21.65 -50.51 -19.65
C SER A 234 21.64 -50.51 -21.19
N SER A 235 22.87 -50.44 -21.72
CA SER A 235 23.43 -51.29 -22.77
C SER A 235 22.64 -51.42 -24.07
N ASP A 236 23.08 -50.77 -25.15
CA ASP A 236 23.77 -51.47 -26.26
C ASP A 236 23.87 -50.56 -27.51
N GLU A 237 25.13 -50.40 -27.96
CA GLU A 237 25.65 -50.15 -29.32
C GLU A 237 24.87 -49.30 -30.35
N GLY A 238 25.55 -48.25 -30.87
CA GLY A 238 25.37 -47.86 -32.29
C GLY A 238 25.64 -46.42 -32.73
N GLY A 239 26.90 -45.99 -32.70
CA GLY A 239 27.58 -45.17 -33.74
C GLY A 239 26.92 -44.03 -34.54
N SER A 240 27.62 -42.89 -34.58
CA SER A 240 28.29 -42.30 -35.79
C SER A 240 27.99 -40.82 -36.12
N GLY A 241 29.05 -39.99 -36.03
CA GLY A 241 29.35 -38.85 -36.92
C GLY A 241 28.72 -37.49 -36.56
N SER A 242 29.31 -36.32 -36.80
CA SER A 242 30.59 -35.91 -37.39
C SER A 242 30.71 -34.38 -37.27
N ARG A 243 31.82 -33.91 -36.68
CA ARG A 243 32.76 -32.90 -37.24
C ARG A 243 32.36 -31.41 -37.44
N SER A 244 33.19 -30.59 -36.76
CA SER A 244 33.98 -29.46 -37.28
C SER A 244 33.44 -28.02 -37.23
N GLY A 245 34.21 -27.14 -36.58
CA GLY A 245 34.13 -25.69 -36.74
C GLY A 245 34.98 -24.90 -35.74
N SER A 246 36.31 -25.00 -35.80
CA SER A 246 37.24 -24.20 -35.00
C SER A 246 37.41 -22.78 -35.56
N GLY A 247 37.54 -21.79 -34.68
CA GLY A 247 38.00 -20.44 -35.00
C GLY A 247 38.39 -19.66 -33.75
N SER A 248 39.64 -19.81 -33.29
CA SER A 248 40.23 -19.03 -32.21
C SER A 248 40.84 -17.71 -32.72
N GLY A 249 40.68 -16.64 -31.95
CA GLY A 249 41.46 -15.41 -32.03
C GLY A 249 41.66 -14.78 -30.64
N SER A 250 42.78 -15.12 -29.98
CA SER A 250 43.35 -14.43 -28.80
C SER A 250 43.92 -13.06 -29.23
N ARG A 251 44.09 -12.00 -28.43
CA ARG A 251 44.59 -11.75 -27.05
C ARG A 251 44.04 -10.36 -26.65
N THR A 252 43.82 -9.99 -25.40
CA THR A 252 44.85 -9.55 -24.43
C THR A 252 44.28 -9.51 -23.02
N SER A 253 45.11 -9.91 -22.06
CA SER A 253 44.86 -9.90 -20.63
C SER A 253 44.61 -8.49 -20.08
N GLY A 254 43.54 -8.35 -19.30
CA GLY A 254 43.31 -7.27 -18.36
C GLY A 254 42.73 -7.86 -17.09
N GLU A 255 43.62 -8.32 -16.21
CA GLU A 255 43.31 -8.60 -14.81
C GLU A 255 42.82 -7.30 -14.16
N GLY A 256 41.56 -7.30 -13.71
CA GLY A 256 40.95 -6.15 -13.06
C GLY A 256 39.55 -6.53 -12.58
N GLY A 257 39.46 -6.92 -11.31
CA GLY A 257 38.23 -7.40 -10.67
C GLY A 257 37.02 -6.51 -10.95
N GLY A 258 36.15 -6.98 -11.85
CA GLY A 258 34.86 -6.37 -12.14
C GLY A 258 33.86 -6.84 -11.10
N GLY A 259 33.88 -6.23 -9.92
CA GLY A 259 32.69 -6.22 -9.07
C GLY A 259 31.52 -5.72 -9.91
N SER A 260 30.43 -6.46 -9.93
CA SER A 260 29.24 -6.22 -10.75
C SER A 260 28.54 -4.92 -10.34
N THR A 261 29.14 -3.77 -10.66
CA THR A 261 28.43 -2.50 -10.63
C THR A 261 27.37 -2.60 -11.71
N SER A 262 26.11 -2.71 -11.35
CA SER A 262 24.99 -2.74 -12.30
C SER A 262 24.15 -1.51 -12.05
N TYR A 263 23.92 -0.72 -13.09
CA TYR A 263 23.06 0.45 -12.99
C TYR A 263 21.66 0.08 -13.45
N ALA A 264 20.65 0.32 -12.60
CA ALA A 264 19.26 0.04 -12.94
C ALA A 264 18.75 0.89 -14.12
N ASN A 265 19.28 2.11 -14.29
CA ASN A 265 18.88 3.05 -15.34
C ASN A 265 19.92 4.19 -15.49
N CYS A 266 19.72 5.04 -16.50
CA CYS A 266 20.61 6.18 -16.77
C CYS A 266 20.66 7.25 -15.68
N THR A 267 19.64 7.36 -14.84
CA THR A 267 19.68 8.24 -13.67
C THR A 267 20.69 7.73 -12.65
N ALA A 268 20.76 6.41 -12.42
CA ALA A 268 21.77 5.81 -11.56
C ALA A 268 23.20 6.00 -12.12
N VAL A 269 23.38 5.88 -13.44
CA VAL A 269 24.67 6.12 -14.11
C VAL A 269 25.13 7.57 -13.95
N ARG A 270 24.23 8.54 -14.16
CA ARG A 270 24.53 9.97 -14.03
C ARG A 270 24.78 10.37 -12.57
N ASN A 271 24.01 9.84 -11.63
CA ASN A 271 24.22 10.06 -10.19
C ASN A 271 25.56 9.48 -9.70
N ALA A 272 26.03 8.40 -10.32
CA ALA A 272 27.35 7.82 -10.08
C ALA A 272 28.49 8.54 -10.82
N GLY A 273 28.19 9.55 -11.65
CA GLY A 273 29.17 10.28 -12.46
C GLY A 273 29.80 9.44 -13.58
N ALA A 274 29.17 8.33 -13.96
CA ALA A 274 29.69 7.38 -14.94
C ALA A 274 29.14 7.60 -16.38
N ALA A 275 28.35 8.66 -16.60
CA ALA A 275 27.80 8.98 -17.90
C ALA A 275 28.73 9.91 -18.72
N PRO A 276 28.89 9.70 -20.03
CA PRO A 276 28.34 8.60 -20.84
C PRO A 276 29.12 7.28 -20.63
N ILE A 277 28.40 6.16 -20.51
CA ILE A 277 28.97 4.83 -20.24
C ILE A 277 29.07 4.03 -21.53
N ARG A 278 30.19 3.35 -21.80
CA ARG A 278 30.43 2.71 -23.11
C ARG A 278 30.46 1.18 -23.03
N THR A 279 30.25 0.52 -24.16
CA THR A 279 30.39 -0.93 -24.28
C THR A 279 31.77 -1.39 -23.78
N GLY A 280 31.76 -2.26 -22.77
CA GLY A 280 32.96 -2.78 -22.12
C GLY A 280 33.30 -2.11 -20.79
N ASP A 281 32.68 -0.97 -20.45
CA ASP A 281 32.84 -0.33 -19.15
C ASP A 281 32.12 -1.12 -18.04
N PRO A 282 32.67 -1.19 -16.81
CA PRO A 282 31.99 -1.81 -15.67
C PRO A 282 30.63 -1.18 -15.39
N GLY A 283 29.58 -1.98 -15.56
CA GLY A 283 28.19 -1.56 -15.38
C GLY A 283 27.49 -1.05 -16.62
N TYR A 284 28.15 -1.11 -17.77
CA TYR A 284 27.45 -1.03 -19.05
C TYR A 284 26.50 -2.21 -19.18
N GLY A 285 25.25 -1.92 -19.50
CA GLY A 285 24.28 -2.91 -19.95
C GLY A 285 23.52 -2.34 -21.13
N ARG A 286 23.13 -3.22 -22.05
CA ARG A 286 22.35 -2.87 -23.27
C ARG A 286 21.09 -2.05 -22.98
N HIS A 287 20.57 -2.10 -21.75
CA HIS A 287 19.38 -1.34 -21.31
C HIS A 287 19.66 0.15 -21.05
N LEU A 288 20.94 0.55 -21.04
CA LEU A 288 21.38 1.94 -20.87
C LEU A 288 21.63 2.65 -22.21
N ASP A 289 21.73 1.87 -23.28
CA ASP A 289 22.04 2.28 -24.64
C ASP A 289 20.78 2.09 -25.50
N ARG A 290 19.99 3.16 -25.61
CA ARG A 290 18.62 3.10 -26.16
C ARG A 290 18.63 2.87 -27.67
N ASP A 291 19.63 3.36 -28.36
CA ASP A 291 19.77 3.32 -29.82
C ASP A 291 20.78 2.25 -30.28
N GLY A 292 21.54 1.66 -29.37
CA GLY A 292 22.36 0.47 -29.60
C GLY A 292 23.67 0.78 -30.33
N ASP A 293 24.16 2.01 -30.21
CA ASP A 293 25.35 2.49 -30.91
C ASP A 293 26.66 2.22 -30.13
N GLY A 294 26.54 1.73 -28.90
CA GLY A 294 27.64 1.43 -27.98
C GLY A 294 27.91 2.53 -26.95
N VAL A 295 27.07 3.58 -26.89
CA VAL A 295 27.15 4.69 -25.92
C VAL A 295 25.85 4.78 -25.12
N GLY A 296 25.92 4.34 -23.86
CA GLY A 296 24.81 4.42 -22.92
C GLY A 296 24.68 5.79 -22.25
N CYS A 297 23.43 6.21 -22.07
CA CYS A 297 23.05 7.38 -21.27
C CYS A 297 23.63 8.73 -21.72
N GLU A 298 23.77 8.92 -23.03
CA GLU A 298 23.98 10.23 -23.66
C GLU A 298 22.88 11.27 -23.31
#